data_AF-A0A6J6FRD8-F1
#
_entry.id   AF-A0A6J6FRD8-F1
#
_cell.length_a   1.000
_cell.length_b   1.000
_cell.length_c   1.000
_cell.angle_alpha   90.00
_cell.angle_beta   90.00
_cell.angle_gamma   90.00
#
_symmetry.space_group_name_H-M   'P 1'
#
loop_
_entity.id
_entity.type
_entity.pdbx_description
1 polymer ?
#
loop_
_entity_poly.entity_id
_entity_poly.type
_entity_poly.pdbx_seq_one_letter_code
_entity_poly.pdbx_strand_id
1 'polypeptide(L)' 'MFDVVVDTSSGPARGQTICDRRDAFLKDLEPLGLEDSAKVRVVMDLDVEAVRQLWLKTIEKGWS' A
#
# COMPACT_ATOMS: atom_id res chain seq x y z
N MET A 1 5.23 -9.35 1.19
CA MET A 1 3.96 -8.75 1.64
C MET A 1 4.24 -8.03 2.95
N PHE A 2 3.61 -6.88 3.17
CA PHE A 2 3.76 -6.08 4.39
C PHE A 2 2.56 -6.26 5.32
N ASP A 3 2.77 -6.01 6.61
CA ASP A 3 1.68 -5.86 7.57
C ASP A 3 1.14 -4.45 7.48
N VAL A 4 -0.15 -4.31 7.18
CA VAL A 4 -0.78 -3.01 6.95
C VAL A 4 -2.06 -2.88 7.78
N VAL A 5 -2.22 -1.73 8.44
CA VAL A 5 -3.45 -1.33 9.12
C VAL A 5 -3.86 0.07 8.67
N VAL A 6 -5.12 0.42 8.91
CA VAL A 6 -5.61 1.80 8.81
C VAL A 6 -5.87 2.29 10.22
N ASP A 7 -5.37 3.48 10.56
CA ASP A 7 -5.70 4.11 11.83
C ASP A 7 -7.20 4.48 11.86
N THR A 8 -7.96 3.80 12.72
CA THR A 8 -9.38 4.06 12.93
C THR A 8 -9.67 4.84 14.20
N SER A 9 -8.65 5.28 14.93
CA SER A 9 -8.79 6.10 16.13
C SER A 9 -9.43 7.45 15.82
N SER A 10 -9.89 8.19 16.84
CA SER A 10 -10.38 9.56 16.68
C SER A 10 -9.25 10.61 16.67
N GLY A 11 -8.00 10.18 16.47
CA GLY A 11 -6.83 11.04 16.46
C GLY A 11 -6.59 11.76 15.12
N PRO A 12 -5.59 12.65 15.05
CA PRO A 12 -5.25 13.39 13.84
C PRO A 12 -4.75 12.50 12.69
N ALA A 13 -4.27 11.29 13.00
CA ALA A 13 -3.81 10.31 12.01
C ALA A 13 -4.94 9.40 11.50
N ARG A 14 -6.19 9.62 11.91
CA ARG A 14 -7.34 8.83 11.45
C ARG A 14 -7.40 8.77 9.93
N GLY A 15 -7.50 7.55 9.40
CA GLY A 15 -7.51 7.25 7.97
C GLY A 15 -6.12 7.04 7.36
N GLN A 16 -5.04 7.26 8.12
CA GLN A 16 -3.69 6.96 7.65
C GLN A 16 -3.50 5.45 7.49
N THR A 17 -2.89 5.06 6.38
CA THR A 17 -2.40 3.69 6.18
C THR A 17 -1.03 3.53 6.82
N ILE A 18 -0.91 2.65 7.80
CA ILE A 18 0.34 2.35 8.50
C ILE A 18 0.86 1.02 7.96
N CYS A 19 2.12 0.99 7.50
CA CYS A 19 2.75 -0.15 6.88
C CYS A 19 4.03 -0.52 7.65
N ASP A 20 4.09 -1.72 8.20
CA ASP A 20 5.29 -2.22 8.88
C ASP A 20 6.32 -2.67 7.84
N ARG A 21 7.37 -1.87 7.70
CA ARG A 21 8.51 -2.08 6.80
C ARG A 21 9.73 -2.66 7.50
N ARG A 22 9.64 -3.00 8.79
CA ARG A 22 10.77 -3.54 9.56
C ARG A 22 11.19 -4.91 9.00
N ASP A 23 12.50 -5.14 8.98
CA ASP A 23 13.08 -6.46 8.68
C ASP A 23 12.72 -7.48 9.76
N ALA A 24 12.83 -8.78 9.44
CA ALA A 24 12.43 -9.87 10.33
C ALA A 24 13.14 -9.79 11.71
N PHE A 25 14.44 -9.50 11.74
CA PHE A 25 15.20 -9.43 12.99
C PHE A 25 14.72 -8.29 13.92
N LEU A 26 14.22 -7.19 13.36
CA LEU A 26 13.67 -6.07 14.14
C LEU A 26 12.31 -6.43 14.73
N LYS A 27 11.52 -7.23 14.03
CA LYS A 27 10.25 -7.77 14.54
C LYS A 27 10.47 -8.77 15.67
N ASP A 28 11.56 -9.53 15.61
CA ASP A 28 11.94 -10.45 16.69
C ASP A 28 12.40 -9.71 17.96
N LEU A 29 13.09 -8.57 17.79
CA LEU A 29 13.58 -7.74 18.90
C LEU A 29 12.47 -6.87 19.53
N GLU A 30 11.56 -6.35 18.71
CA GLU A 30 10.42 -5.54 19.12
C GLU A 30 9.10 -6.23 18.74
N PRO A 31 8.61 -7.17 19.57
CA PRO A 31 7.52 -8.07 19.22
C PRO A 31 6.16 -7.37 19.14
N LEU A 32 6.08 -6.09 19.54
CA LEU A 32 4.89 -5.27 19.34
C LEU A 32 4.75 -4.98 17.83
N GLY A 33 3.88 -5.78 17.21
CA GLY A 33 3.46 -5.62 15.83
C GLY A 33 2.24 -4.71 15.70
N LEU A 34 1.80 -4.54 14.46
CA LEU A 34 0.50 -3.92 14.17
C LEU A 34 -0.59 -4.98 14.43
N GLU A 35 -1.36 -4.80 15.50
CA GLU A 35 -2.53 -5.63 15.80
C GLU A 35 -3.56 -5.56 14.66
N ASP A 36 -4.25 -6.66 14.37
CA ASP A 36 -5.23 -6.80 13.29
C ASP A 36 -4.73 -6.40 11.88
N SER A 37 -3.42 -6.52 11.65
CA SER A 37 -2.83 -6.21 10.35
C SER A 37 -3.19 -7.21 9.26
N ALA A 38 -3.44 -6.67 8.06
CA ALA A 38 -3.60 -7.46 6.85
C ALA A 38 -2.25 -7.63 6.14
N LYS A 39 -2.01 -8.81 5.57
CA LYS A 39 -0.86 -9.05 4.68
C LYS A 39 -1.16 -8.48 3.30
N VAL A 40 -0.54 -7.36 2.96
CA VAL A 40 -0.81 -6.62 1.72
C VAL A 40 0.44 -6.53 0.84
N ARG A 41 0.28 -6.69 -0.47
CA ARG A 41 1.31 -6.32 -1.44
C ARG A 41 1.21 -4.82 -1.73
N VAL A 42 2.04 -4.03 -1.06
CA VAL A 42 2.16 -2.59 -1.35
C VAL A 42 3.06 -2.42 -2.58
N VAL A 43 2.51 -1.80 -3.62
CA VAL A 43 3.22 -1.48 -4.85
C VAL A 43 3.95 -0.15 -4.66
N MET A 44 5.27 -0.19 -4.69
CA MET A 44 6.13 0.99 -4.45
C MET A 44 6.63 1.64 -5.74
N ASP A 45 6.46 0.95 -6.87
CA ASP A 45 6.92 1.39 -8.18
C ASP A 45 5.92 0.95 -9.25
N LEU A 46 5.80 1.74 -10.31
CA LEU A 46 4.83 1.59 -11.38
C LEU A 46 5.50 1.85 -12.72
N ASP A 47 5.24 0.98 -13.70
CA ASP A 47 5.65 1.25 -15.07
C ASP A 47 4.80 2.38 -15.66
N VAL A 48 5.35 3.58 -15.61
CA VAL A 48 4.69 4.81 -16.08
C VAL A 48 4.39 4.74 -17.58
N GLU A 49 5.28 4.16 -18.38
CA GLU A 49 5.07 4.09 -19.83
C GLU A 49 3.97 3.09 -20.17
N ALA A 50 3.93 1.94 -19.51
CA ALA A 50 2.83 0.98 -19.67
C ALA A 50 1.47 1.59 -19.29
N VAL A 51 1.39 2.36 -18.20
CA VAL A 51 0.16 3.04 -17.81
C VAL A 51 -0.25 4.10 -18.83
N ARG A 52 0.71 4.86 -19.37
CA ARG A 52 0.45 5.83 -20.44
C ARG A 52 -0.11 5.15 -21.69
N GLN A 53 0.51 4.06 -22.15
CA GLN A 53 0.04 3.30 -23.32
C GLN A 53 -1.36 2.74 -23.09
N LEU A 54 -1.64 2.24 -21.88
CA LEU A 54 -2.96 1.77 -21.49
C LEU A 54 -3.99 2.92 -21.55
N TRP A 55 -3.64 4.10 -21.04
CA TRP A 55 -4.49 5.28 -21.08
C TRP A 55 -4.83 5.69 -22.51
N LEU A 56 -3.81 5.85 -23.37
CA LEU A 56 -3.97 6.21 -24.78
C LEU A 56 -4.90 5.23 -25.50
N LYS A 57 -4.68 3.93 -25.33
CA LYS A 57 -5.55 2.89 -25.89
C LYS A 57 -6.99 2.98 -25.37
N THR A 58 -7.17 3.34 -24.10
CA THR A 58 -8.51 3.46 -23.50
C THR A 58 -9.28 4.64 -24.08
N ILE A 59 -8.64 5.79 -24.25
CA ILE A 59 -9.28 6.98 -24.85
C ILE A 59 -9.47 6.83 -26.36
N GLU A 60 -8.56 6.17 -27.08
CA GLU A 60 -8.71 5.90 -28.52
C GLU A 60 -9.88 4.95 -28.81
N LYS A 61 -10.16 4.00 -27.90
CA LYS A 61 -11.33 3.11 -28.00
C LYS A 61 -12.62 3.75 -27.50
N GLY A 62 -12.54 4.85 -26.77
CA GLY A 62 -13.67 5.57 -26.23
C GLY A 62 -13.89 6.87 -27.01
N TRP A 63 -14.46 6.77 -28.21
CA TRP A 63 -15.27 7.77 -28.94
C TRP A 63 -15.53 7.29 -30.38
N SER A 64 -16.25 6.17 -30.50
CA SER A 64 -16.91 5.77 -31.76
C SER A 64 -18.27 5.17 -31.44
#